data_AF-A0A3D2AAG3-F1
#
_entry.id   AF-A0A3D2AAG3-F1
#
_cell.length_a   1.000
_cell.length_b   1.000
_cell.length_c   1.000
_cell.angle_alpha   90.00
_cell.angle_beta   90.00
_cell.angle_gamma   90.00
#
_symmetry.space_group_name_H-M   'P 1'
#
loop_
_entity.id
_entity.type
_entity.pdbx_description
1 polymer ?
#
loop_
_entity_poly.entity_id
_entity_poly.type
_entity_poly.pdbx_seq_one_letter_code
_entity_poly.pdbx_strand_id
1 'polypeptide(L)' 'MNGIIVKAISSFYYVDCADKIYECKARGNFRKTGVSPVVGDDVVISASDTGYSVIEEILPRRSYLERPNIANLQ' A
#
# COMPACT_ATOMS: atom_id res chain seq x y z
N MET A 1 3.98 -7.79 -7.94
CA MET A 1 2.78 -7.33 -8.69
C MET A 1 2.51 -5.89 -8.34
N ASN A 2 1.97 -5.10 -9.27
CA ASN A 2 1.65 -3.69 -9.00
C ASN A 2 0.18 -3.55 -8.61
N GLY A 3 -0.14 -2.56 -7.77
CA GLY A 3 -1.51 -2.26 -7.40
C GLY A 3 -1.62 -0.94 -6.64
N ILE A 4 -2.85 -0.62 -6.23
CA ILE A 4 -3.18 0.63 -5.53
C ILE A 4 -3.77 0.31 -4.16
N ILE A 5 -3.30 0.98 -3.11
CA ILE A 5 -3.92 0.87 -1.79
C ILE A 5 -5.31 1.53 -1.82
N VAL A 6 -6.37 0.74 -1.77
CA VAL A 6 -7.76 1.23 -1.78
C VAL A 6 -8.34 1.40 -0.38
N LYS A 7 -7.75 0.74 0.62
CA LYS A 7 -8.20 0.81 2.01
C LYS A 7 -7.05 0.51 2.97
N ALA A 8 -7.01 1.22 4.09
CA ALA A 8 -6.05 1.00 5.18
C ALA A 8 -6.79 0.92 6.52
N ILE A 9 -6.65 -0.19 7.23
CA ILE A 9 -7.21 -0.38 8.58
C ILE A 9 -6.12 -0.91 9.50
N SER A 10 -5.76 -0.12 10.50
CA SER A 10 -4.71 -0.47 11.47
C SER A 10 -3.40 -0.84 10.77
N SER A 11 -3.02 -2.12 10.75
CA SER A 11 -1.78 -2.62 10.12
C SER A 11 -2.01 -3.32 8.79
N PHE A 12 -3.25 -3.32 8.31
CA PHE A 12 -3.67 -3.97 7.07
C PHE A 12 -3.94 -2.96 5.98
N TYR A 13 -3.50 -3.31 4.78
CA TYR A 13 -3.66 -2.54 3.56
C TYR A 13 -4.32 -3.43 2.52
N TYR A 14 -5.38 -2.95 1.89
CA TYR A 14 -6.05 -3.67 0.83
C TYR A 14 -5.58 -3.08 -0.49
N VAL A 15 -4.91 -3.90 -1.28
CA VAL A 15 -4.26 -3.48 -2.53
C VAL A 15 -5.04 -4.07 -3.70
N ASP A 16 -5.58 -3.20 -4.54
CA ASP A 16 -6.23 -3.60 -5.78
C ASP A 16 -5.16 -3.84 -6.87
N CYS A 17 -5.07 -5.09 -7.33
CA CYS A 17 -4.16 -5.54 -8.38
C CYS A 17 -4.94 -5.95 -9.64
N ALA A 18 -5.89 -5.10 -10.09
CA ALA A 18 -6.74 -5.26 -11.28
C ALA A 18 -7.72 -6.44 -11.22
N ASP A 19 -7.23 -7.66 -11.04
CA ASP A 19 -8.05 -8.88 -11.04
C ASP A 19 -8.61 -9.20 -9.65
N LYS A 20 -7.92 -8.73 -8.59
CA LYS A 20 -8.21 -9.09 -7.20
C LYS A 20 -7.69 -8.03 -6.23
N ILE A 21 -8.41 -7.88 -5.12
CA ILE A 21 -7.94 -7.17 -3.93
C ILE A 21 -7.17 -8.14 -3.03
N TYR A 22 -5.93 -7.78 -2.70
CA TYR A 22 -5.07 -8.49 -1.78
C TYR A 22 -5.07 -7.83 -0.42
N GLU A 23 -5.23 -8.62 0.63
CA GLU A 23 -4.99 -8.17 2.00
C GLU A 23 -3.49 -8.26 2.30
N CYS A 24 -2.88 -7.11 2.56
CA CYS A 24 -1.45 -6.95 2.64
C CYS A 24 -1.02 -6.38 4.00
N LYS A 25 0.19 -6.75 4.43
CA LYS A 25 0.94 -6.04 5.47
C LYS A 25 2.13 -5.31 4.87
N ALA A 26 2.47 -4.16 5.43
CA ALA A 26 3.65 -3.42 5.02
C ALA A 26 4.93 -4.11 5.53
N ARG A 27 5.95 -4.22 4.68
CA ARG A 27 7.28 -4.71 5.08
C ARG A 27 7.82 -3.85 6.24
N GLY A 28 8.45 -4.49 7.23
CA GLY A 28 8.89 -3.81 8.46
C GLY A 28 9.87 -2.63 8.27
N ASN A 29 10.48 -2.49 7.08
CA ASN A 29 11.43 -1.42 6.78
C ASN A 29 10.79 -0.03 6.62
N PHE A 30 9.49 0.06 6.34
CA PHE A 30 8.81 1.35 6.19
C PHE A 30 8.88 2.24 7.44
N ARG A 31 9.00 1.62 8.63
CA ARG A 31 9.22 2.36 9.89
C ARG A 31 10.59 3.06 9.93
N LYS A 32 11.59 2.50 9.26
CA LYS A 32 12.95 3.09 9.21
C LYS A 32 13.05 4.20 8.18
N THR A 33 12.30 4.10 7.08
CA THR A 33 12.28 5.13 6.03
C THR A 33 11.37 6.30 6.34
N GLY A 34 10.51 6.19 7.37
CA GLY A 34 9.55 7.23 7.76
C GLY A 34 8.36 7.35 6.81
N VAL A 35 8.28 6.50 5.78
CA VAL A 35 7.21 6.53 4.78
C VAL A 35 6.18 5.47 5.15
N SER A 36 5.04 5.89 5.68
CA SER A 36 3.91 4.99 5.92
C SER A 36 3.09 4.82 4.64
N PRO A 37 2.63 3.60 4.31
CA PRO A 37 1.68 3.41 3.22
C PRO A 37 0.34 4.07 3.54
N VAL A 38 -0.28 4.70 2.55
CA VAL A 38 -1.58 5.39 2.67
C VAL A 38 -2.48 5.02 1.51
N VAL A 39 -3.78 5.31 1.64
CA VAL A 39 -4.73 5.13 0.54
C VAL A 39 -4.31 5.97 -0.66
N GLY A 40 -4.38 5.39 -1.85
CA GLY A 40 -3.95 5.99 -3.11
C GLY A 40 -2.49 5.73 -3.49
N ASP A 41 -1.67 5.16 -2.59
CA ASP A 41 -0.30 4.77 -2.95
C ASP A 41 -0.30 3.69 -4.04
N ASP A 42 0.53 3.92 -5.07
CA ASP A 42 0.94 2.90 -6.02
C ASP A 42 2.01 2.03 -5.34
N VAL A 43 1.81 0.71 -5.31
CA VAL A 43 2.66 -0.21 -4.56
C VAL A 43 3.05 -1.45 -5.35
N VAL A 44 4.20 -2.00 -4.99
CA VAL A 44 4.61 -3.34 -5.40
C VAL A 44 4.32 -4.31 -4.26
N ILE A 45 3.61 -5.39 -4.55
CA ILE A 45 3.32 -6.46 -3.58
C ILE A 45 3.90 -7.81 -4.00
N SER A 46 4.25 -8.60 -2.99
CA SER A 46 4.48 -10.04 -3.08
C SER A 46 3.21 -10.77 -2.66
N ALA A 47 2.57 -11.48 -3.60
CA ALA A 47 1.43 -12.32 -3.25
C ALA A 47 1.88 -13.53 -2.43
N SER A 48 1.06 -13.90 -1.45
CA SER A 48 1.18 -15.16 -0.73
C SER A 48 -0.08 -16.00 -0.95
N ASP A 49 0.11 -17.30 -1.19
CA ASP A 49 -0.99 -18.27 -1.27
C ASP A 49 -1.48 -18.70 0.12
N THR A 50 -0.68 -18.44 1.17
CA THR A 50 -1.02 -18.73 2.56
C THR A 50 -0.85 -17.47 3.41
N GLY A 51 -1.94 -16.99 4.01
CA GLY A 51 -1.94 -15.78 4.84
C GLY A 51 -2.00 -14.47 4.06
N TYR A 52 -1.33 -13.44 4.59
CA TYR A 52 -1.38 -12.08 4.02
C TYR A 52 -0.27 -11.86 2.99
N SER A 53 -0.54 -11.04 1.99
CA SER A 53 0.46 -10.56 1.04
C SER A 53 1.34 -9.47 1.68
N VAL A 54 2.44 -9.10 1.04
CA VAL A 54 3.39 -8.12 1.58
C VAL A 54 3.54 -6.95 0.63
N ILE A 55 3.37 -5.71 1.12
CA ILE A 55 3.80 -4.52 0.39
C ILE A 55 5.32 -4.43 0.50
N GLU A 56 5.98 -4.52 -0.65
CA GLU A 56 7.42 -4.50 -0.81
C GLU A 56 7.95 -3.08 -0.94
N GLU A 57 7.25 -2.28 -1.73
CA GLU A 57 7.68 -0.95 -2.13
C GLU A 57 6.46 -0.05 -2.30
N ILE A 58 6.63 1.22 -1.91
CA ILE A 58 5.72 2.32 -2.25
C ILE A 58 6.40 3.10 -3.35
N LEU A 59 5.75 3.18 -4.52
CA LEU A 59 6.27 3.90 -5.66
C LEU A 59 6.18 5.43 -5.43
N PRO A 60 6.94 6.24 -6.19
CA PRO A 60 6.94 7.69 -6.00
C PRO A 60 5.55 8.31 -6.08
N ARG A 61 5.17 9.06 -5.04
CA ARG A 61 3.89 9.79 -4.98
C ARG A 61 3.91 10.99 -5.92
N ARG A 62 2.86 11.14 -6.73
CA ARG A 62 2.61 12.33 -7.57
C ARG A 62 2.00 13.48 -6.79
N SER A 63 1.19 13.17 -5.78
CA SER A 63 0.58 14.12 -4.85
C SER A 63 0.40 13.49 -3.48
N TYR A 64 0.34 14.31 -2.44
CA TYR A 64 0.09 13.87 -1.07
C TYR A 64 -0.71 14.93 -0.31
N LEU A 65 -1.85 14.52 0.24
CA LEU A 65 -2.65 15.29 1.17
C LEU A 65 -2.33 14.77 2.58
N GLU A 66 -1.94 15.67 3.49
CA GLU A 66 -1.63 15.28 4.88
C GLU A 66 -2.91 15.06 5.70
N ARG A 67 -4.01 15.73 5.35
CA ARG A 67 -5.27 15.67 6.11
C ARG A 67 -6.49 15.64 5.19
N PRO A 68 -7.16 14.48 5.03
CA PRO A 68 -6.72 13.13 5.47
C PRO A 68 -5.45 12.67 4.72
N ASN A 69 -4.71 11.72 5.31
CA ASN A 69 -3.52 11.13 4.68
C ASN A 69 -3.92 10.32 3.42
N ILE A 70 -3.78 10.93 2.24
CA ILE A 70 -4.12 10.32 0.94
C ILE A 70 -3.04 10.68 -0.07
N ALA A 71 -2.59 9.72 -0.87
CA ALA A 71 -1.64 9.92 -1.96
C ALA A 71 -2.34 9.90 -3.32
N ASN A 72 -1.69 10.50 -4.34
CA ASN A 72 -2.06 10.39 -5.74
C ASN A 72 -3.51 10.81 -6.08
N LEU A 73 -4.05 11.79 -5.36
CA LEU A 73 -5.28 12.48 -5.75
C LEU A 73 -5.08 13.15 -7.12
N GLN A 74 -6.02 12.93 -8.04
CA GLN A 74 -6.12 13.58 -9.35
C GLN A 74 -7.52 14.18 -9.52
#